data_AF-A0A242W4I5-F1
#
_entry.id   AF-A0A242W4I5-F1
#
_cell.length_a   1.000
_cell.length_b   1.000
_cell.length_c   1.000
_cell.angle_alpha   90.00
_cell.angle_beta   90.00
_cell.angle_gamma   90.00
#
_symmetry.space_group_name_H-M   'P 1'
#
loop_
_entity.id
_entity.type
_entity.pdbx_description
1 polymer ?
#
loop_
_entity_poly.entity_id
_entity_poly.type
_entity_poly.pdbx_seq_one_letter_code
_entity_poly.pdbx_strand_id
1 'polypeptide(L)'
;MAYVISKKVKGNIYFYVAQYVGTQPYYSKQYKYKCIYAIGNQKIALERIAMWLLDNNRIPKELLEIGVSINDVKYWYEKVEKTLQNYSLTNHKNT
;
A
#
# COMPACT_ATOMS: atom_id res chain seq x y z
N MET A 1 -0.77 0.68 -14.10
CA MET A 1 -1.37 1.30 -12.90
C MET A 1 -0.66 0.78 -11.65
N ALA A 2 -0.23 1.69 -10.77
CA ALA A 2 0.33 1.34 -9.46
C ALA A 2 -0.78 1.31 -8.41
N TYR A 3 -0.69 0.44 -7.41
CA TYR A 3 -1.69 0.32 -6.34
C TYR A 3 -1.02 -0.09 -5.03
N VAL A 4 -1.65 0.31 -3.92
CA VAL A 4 -1.22 -0.15 -2.59
C VAL A 4 -1.76 -1.54 -2.32
N ILE A 5 -0.86 -2.42 -1.87
CA ILE A 5 -1.15 -3.75 -1.32
C ILE A 5 -0.75 -3.82 0.14
N SER A 6 -1.41 -4.69 0.89
CA SER A 6 -1.06 -5.00 2.27
C SER A 6 -0.69 -6.47 2.41
N LYS A 7 0.26 -6.76 3.30
CA LYS A 7 0.67 -8.13 3.64
C LYS A 7 0.74 -8.28 5.15
N LYS A 8 0.03 -9.28 5.68
CA LYS A 8 0.08 -9.63 7.11
C LYS A 8 1.25 -10.59 7.35
N VAL A 9 2.12 -10.27 8.30
CA VAL A 9 3.25 -11.10 8.72
C VAL A 9 3.36 -11.04 10.24
N LYS A 10 3.25 -12.19 10.91
CA LYS A 10 3.42 -12.32 12.37
C LYS A 10 2.70 -11.23 13.19
N GLY A 11 1.40 -10.99 12.91
CA GLY A 11 0.60 -10.01 13.64
C GLY A 11 0.86 -8.53 13.28
N ASN A 12 1.68 -8.26 12.27
CA ASN A 12 1.89 -6.91 11.73
C ASN A 12 1.36 -6.84 10.29
N ILE A 13 0.89 -5.66 9.89
CA ILE A 13 0.57 -5.36 8.49
C ILE A 13 1.66 -4.47 7.90
N TYR A 14 2.09 -4.81 6.70
CA TYR A 14 3.03 -4.03 5.88
C TYR A 14 2.35 -3.59 4.60
N PHE A 15 2.64 -2.37 4.17
CA PHE A 15 2.08 -1.74 2.98
C PHE A 15 3.16 -1.48 1.94
N TYR A 16 2.81 -1.73 0.68
CA TYR A 16 3.70 -1.60 -0.47
C TYR A 16 2.96 -0.96 -1.63
N VAL A 17 3.67 -0.18 -2.44
CA VAL A 17 3.21 0.16 -3.79
C VAL A 17 3.66 -0.94 -4.72
N ALA A 18 2.71 -1.53 -5.44
CA ALA A 18 2.98 -2.56 -6.42
C ALA A 18 2.42 -2.18 -7.79
N GLN A 19 3.07 -2.69 -8.84
CA GLN A 19 2.63 -2.56 -10.22
C GLN A 19 2.24 -3.92 -10.76
N TYR A 20 1.15 -3.97 -11.50
CA TYR A 20 0.70 -5.17 -12.18
C TYR A 20 1.62 -5.49 -13.35
N VAL A 21 2.17 -6.70 -13.38
CA VAL A 21 3.12 -7.15 -14.42
C VAL A 21 2.64 -8.42 -15.14
N GLY A 22 1.34 -8.73 -15.07
CA GLY A 22 0.71 -9.85 -15.78
C GLY A 22 0.22 -10.99 -14.87
N THR A 23 -0.25 -12.07 -15.48
CA THR A 23 -0.69 -13.29 -14.78
C THR A 23 0.45 -14.29 -14.67
N GLN A 24 0.60 -14.97 -13.53
CA GLN A 24 1.53 -16.11 -13.44
C GLN A 24 0.95 -17.30 -14.22
N PRO A 25 1.71 -17.92 -15.15
CA PRO A 25 1.19 -18.99 -16.00
C PRO A 25 0.85 -20.28 -15.23
N TYR A 26 1.50 -20.54 -14.08
CA TYR A 26 1.34 -21.79 -13.32
C TYR A 26 0.32 -21.70 -12.17
N TYR A 27 -0.03 -20.49 -11.75
CA TYR A 27 -0.99 -20.27 -10.66
C TYR A 27 -2.09 -19.36 -11.17
N SER A 28 -3.16 -19.97 -11.71
CA SER A 28 -4.29 -19.33 -12.39
C SER A 28 -5.07 -18.27 -11.59
N LYS A 29 -4.68 -17.97 -10.34
CA LYS A 29 -5.28 -16.94 -9.48
C LYS A 29 -4.28 -15.96 -8.86
N GLN A 30 -2.98 -16.07 -9.16
CA GLN A 30 -1.98 -15.16 -8.63
C GLN A 30 -1.53 -14.18 -9.71
N TYR A 31 -2.03 -12.95 -9.60
CA TYR A 31 -1.49 -11.83 -10.36
C TYR A 31 -0.03 -11.61 -9.98
N LYS A 32 0.83 -11.48 -10.98
CA LYS A 32 2.22 -11.11 -10.78
C LYS A 32 2.26 -9.61 -10.52
N TYR A 33 2.76 -9.27 -9.34
CA TYR A 33 2.91 -7.90 -8.89
C TYR A 33 4.38 -7.63 -8.65
N LYS A 34 4.92 -6.56 -9.24
CA LYS A 34 6.25 -6.05 -8.92
C LYS A 34 6.10 -5.05 -7.79
N CYS A 35 6.70 -5.34 -6.63
CA CYS A 35 6.83 -4.35 -5.58
C CYS A 35 7.76 -3.25 -6.07
N ILE A 36 7.27 -2.01 -6.06
CA ILE A 36 8.04 -0.83 -6.45
C ILE A 36 8.63 -0.21 -5.19
N TYR A 37 7.77 0.14 -4.23
CA TYR A 37 8.17 0.87 -3.03
C TYR A 37 7.58 0.26 -1.76
N ALA A 38 8.37 0.21 -0.70
CA ALA A 38 7.92 -0.20 0.63
C ALA A 38 7.46 1.03 1.44
N ILE A 39 6.14 1.16 1.63
CA ILE A 39 5.56 2.27 2.39
C ILE A 39 5.91 2.13 3.88
N GLY A 40 5.78 0.91 4.42
CA GLY A 40 6.12 0.63 5.80
C GLY A 40 5.09 -0.23 6.51
N ASN A 41 5.24 -0.37 7.82
CA ASN A 41 4.30 -1.12 8.65
C ASN A 41 3.09 -0.25 9.07
N GLN A 42 2.12 -0.89 9.72
CA GLN A 42 0.89 -0.26 10.20
C GLN A 42 1.06 0.98 11.09
N LYS A 43 2.22 1.14 11.75
CA LYS A 43 2.49 2.30 12.62
C LYS A 43 2.89 3.55 11.84
N ILE A 44 3.52 3.37 10.67
CA ILE A 44 4.13 4.48 9.90
C ILE A 44 3.49 4.73 8.54
N ALA A 45 2.74 3.76 8.00
CA ALA A 45 2.29 3.81 6.62
C ALA A 45 1.32 4.98 6.38
N LEU A 46 0.37 5.19 7.28
CA LEU A 46 -0.63 6.26 7.13
C LEU A 46 0.02 7.65 7.27
N GLU A 47 0.91 7.82 8.25
CA GLU A 47 1.67 9.06 8.44
C GLU A 47 2.54 9.38 7.23
N ARG A 48 3.24 8.38 6.67
CA ARG A 48 4.07 8.57 5.48
C ARG A 48 3.25 9.05 4.28
N ILE A 49 2.08 8.44 4.04
CA ILE A 49 1.19 8.85 2.95
C ILE A 49 0.61 10.25 3.24
N ALA A 50 0.27 10.57 4.49
CA ALA A 50 -0.17 11.92 4.86
C ALA A 50 0.90 12.97 4.53
N MET A 51 2.17 12.67 4.80
CA MET A 51 3.28 13.57 4.46
C MET A 51 3.42 13.78 2.94
N TRP A 52 3.13 12.75 2.13
CA TRP A 52 3.08 12.90 0.67
C TRP A 52 1.92 13.77 0.19
N LEU A 53 0.78 13.73 0.89
CA LEU A 53 -0.38 14.58 0.60
C LEU A 53 -0.14 16.05 0.98
N LEU A 54 0.63 16.28 2.05
CA LEU A 54 0.97 17.63 2.51
C LEU A 54 2.06 18.28 1.63
N ASP A 55 3.03 17.49 1.19
CA ASP A 55 4.16 17.95 0.39
C ASP A 55 4.50 16.91 -0.68
N ASN A 56 4.07 17.19 -1.92
CA ASN A 56 4.24 16.30 -3.06
C ASN A 56 5.73 16.01 -3.36
N ASN A 57 6.67 16.85 -2.92
CA ASN A 57 8.10 16.60 -3.10
C ASN A 57 8.60 15.42 -2.24
N ARG A 58 7.82 14.98 -1.26
CA ARG A 58 8.11 13.82 -0.43
C ARG A 58 7.72 12.50 -1.10
N ILE A 59 6.99 12.55 -2.22
CA ILE A 59 6.68 11.36 -3.00
C ILE A 59 7.99 10.80 -3.56
N PRO A 60 8.30 9.52 -3.33
CA PRO A 60 9.50 8.89 -3.87
C PRO A 60 9.60 9.04 -5.39
N LYS A 61 10.79 9.37 -5.90
CA LYS A 61 11.02 9.60 -7.34
C LYS A 61 10.60 8.41 -8.20
N GLU A 62 10.89 7.19 -7.76
CA GLU A 62 10.48 5.95 -8.42
C GLU A 62 8.96 5.80 -8.60
N LEU A 63 8.15 6.44 -7.74
CA LEU A 63 6.69 6.48 -7.88
C LEU A 63 6.27 7.51 -8.92
N LEU A 64 6.91 8.68 -8.93
CA LEU A 64 6.67 9.70 -9.95
C LEU A 64 7.05 9.20 -11.35
N GLU A 65 8.16 8.47 -11.47
CA GLU A 65 8.65 7.88 -12.73
C GLU A 65 7.66 6.89 -13.36
N ILE A 66 6.88 6.17 -12.54
CA ILE A 66 5.84 5.25 -13.03
C ILE A 66 4.47 5.92 -13.20
N GLY A 67 4.40 7.24 -13.08
CA GLY A 67 3.20 8.05 -13.32
C GLY A 67 2.24 8.15 -12.14
N VAL A 68 2.71 8.00 -10.90
CA VAL A 68 1.88 8.19 -9.71
C VAL A 68 1.51 9.67 -9.56
N SER A 69 0.21 9.93 -9.51
CA SER A 69 -0.34 11.25 -9.27
C SER A 69 -0.72 11.45 -7.80
N ILE A 70 -0.95 12.70 -7.40
CA ILE A 70 -1.46 13.01 -6.07
C ILE A 70 -2.85 12.40 -5.79
N ASN A 71 -3.65 12.19 -6.84
CA ASN A 71 -4.96 11.53 -6.72
C ASN A 71 -4.81 10.05 -6.36
N ASP A 72 -3.78 9.37 -6.90
CA ASP A 72 -3.45 8.00 -6.50
C ASP A 72 -3.04 7.96 -5.03
N VAL A 73 -2.21 8.90 -4.59
CA VAL A 73 -1.79 9.02 -3.18
C VAL A 73 -2.99 9.24 -2.26
N LYS A 74 -3.95 10.08 -2.65
CA LYS A 74 -5.19 10.30 -1.89
C LYS A 74 -6.00 9.02 -1.76
N TYR A 75 -6.20 8.30 -2.87
CA TYR A 75 -6.87 7.00 -2.85
C TYR A 75 -6.13 5.97 -1.98
N TRP A 76 -4.79 5.99 -2.00
CA TRP A 76 -3.98 5.11 -1.16
C TRP A 76 -4.14 5.40 0.33
N TYR A 77 -4.22 6.67 0.71
CA TYR A 77 -4.47 7.08 2.10
C TYR A 77 -5.77 6.45 2.63
N GLU A 78 -6.88 6.65 1.91
CA GLU A 78 -8.19 6.10 2.26
C GLU A 78 -8.16 4.57 2.35
N LYS A 79 -7.48 3.91 1.41
CA LYS A 79 -7.34 2.45 1.39
C LYS A 79 -6.54 1.94 2.59
N VAL A 80 -5.43 2.60 2.95
CA VAL A 80 -4.60 2.23 4.09
C VAL A 80 -5.37 2.45 5.40
N GLU A 81 -6.02 3.60 5.56
CA GLU A 81 -6.84 3.92 6.72
C GLU A 81 -7.92 2.86 6.95
N LYS A 82 -8.71 2.54 5.91
CA LYS A 82 -9.75 1.50 5.98
C LYS A 82 -9.18 0.12 6.32
N THR A 83 -8.00 -0.22 5.77
CA THR A 83 -7.33 -1.50 6.07
C THR A 83 -6.94 -1.56 7.55
N LEU A 84 -6.41 -0.48 8.11
CA LEU A 84 -6.02 -0.39 9.52
C LEU A 84 -7.22 -0.44 10.45
N GLN A 85 -8.31 0.28 10.15
CA GLN A 85 -9.55 0.23 10.92
C GLN A 85 -10.10 -1.20 11.00
N ASN A 86 -10.17 -1.91 9.87
CA ASN A 86 -10.61 -3.30 9.82
C ASN A 86 -9.67 -4.24 10.60
N TYR A 87 -8.38 -3.96 10.60
CA TYR A 87 -7.41 -4.74 11.36
C TYR A 87 -7.59 -4.57 12.87
N SER A 88 -7.77 -3.34 13.35
CA SER A 88 -8.06 -3.08 14.76
C SER A 88 -9.35 -3.77 15.21
N LEU A 89 -10.42 -3.69 14.42
CA LEU A 89 -11.71 -4.33 14.71
C LEU A 89 -11.63 -5.86 14.79
N THR A 90 -10.78 -6.49 13.98
CA THR A 90 -10.61 -7.96 14.00
C THR A 90 -9.77 -8.45 15.16
N ASN A 91 -8.82 -7.66 15.64
CA ASN A 91 -8.05 -8.01 16.85
C ASN A 91 -8.89 -7.88 18.12
N HIS A 92 -9.80 -6.90 18.22
CA HIS A 92 -10.68 -6.73 19.38
C HIS A 92 -11.73 -7.83 19.54
N LYS A 93 -12.07 -8.57 18.48
CA LYS A 93 -13.02 -9.70 18.55
C LYS A 93 -12.39 -11.02 19.03
N ASN A 94 -11.06 -11.08 19.09
CA ASN A 94 -10.31 -12.30 19.43
C ASN A 94 -9.63 -12.21 20.81
N THR A 95 -10.03 -11.24 21.63
CA THR A 95 -9.63 -11.02 23.03
C THR A 95 -10.88 -10.99 23.89
#